data_AF-A0A973JPD4-F1
#
_entry.id   AF-A0A973JPD4-F1
#
_cell.length_a   1.000
_cell.length_b   1.000
_cell.length_c   1.000
_cell.angle_alpha   90.00
_cell.angle_beta   90.00
_cell.angle_gamma   90.00
#
_symmetry.space_group_name_H-M   'P 1'
#
loop_
_entity.id
_entity.type
_entity.pdbx_description
1 polymer ?
#
loop_
_entity_poly.entity_id
_entity_poly.type
_entity_poly.pdbx_seq_one_letter_code
_entity_poly.pdbx_strand_id
1 'polypeptide(L)'
;MENMLPDSSYIAELRRPWKLFSFAGGMVWLLYGALNYGISDWDVGISLLMGGLTYLCAPWSIRVILHCVRFRPKYWLLWIGSSLAVALFVIDGVYYLYHTIVGNQMLRRENLYASSALYFLAGCIWLYRGSLRDFVDDYRALPILQSPLLEKVKKLLGAIIGAGAMLLLALPKYSGVSMMGFLFFLVPLNFYSIYRMTWKKEERKLRLTRMAIWLACIILVASTHYYMHIQTRIAADKVRNEVLVYRGKQNTYPMDLNALSSNAKEIAKINRIAYFINDKQVYLFYPATFNGFNTYFYDFEANTWRFRTD
;
A
#
# COMPACT_ATOMS: atom_id res chain seq x y z
N MET A 1 -1.06 0.12 -38.54
CA MET A 1 -0.52 0.69 -37.29
C MET A 1 -1.66 0.72 -36.31
N GLU A 2 -1.52 0.03 -35.17
CA GLU A 2 -2.52 0.15 -34.09
C GLU A 2 -2.57 1.63 -33.67
N ASN A 3 -3.76 2.22 -33.63
CA ASN A 3 -3.91 3.62 -33.23
C ASN A 3 -3.51 3.73 -31.76
N MET A 4 -2.38 4.37 -31.48
CA MET A 4 -1.87 4.53 -30.11
C MET A 4 -2.63 5.61 -29.34
N LEU A 5 -3.41 6.45 -30.00
CA LEU A 5 -4.22 7.46 -29.34
C LEU A 5 -5.55 6.87 -28.85
N PRO A 6 -6.10 7.38 -27.73
CA PRO A 6 -7.44 7.03 -27.31
C PRO A 6 -8.46 7.31 -28.42
N ASP A 7 -9.19 6.29 -28.83
CA ASP A 7 -10.26 6.38 -29.83
C ASP A 7 -11.62 6.00 -29.22
N SER A 8 -12.67 5.94 -30.04
CA SER A 8 -14.01 5.52 -29.59
C SER A 8 -14.01 4.11 -29.00
N SER A 9 -13.14 3.21 -29.48
CA SER A 9 -12.98 1.86 -28.94
C SER A 9 -12.39 1.88 -27.52
N TYR A 10 -11.48 2.83 -27.23
CA TYR A 10 -10.94 3.03 -25.90
C TYR A 10 -12.00 3.51 -24.92
N ILE A 11 -12.84 4.47 -25.33
CA ILE A 11 -13.93 4.95 -24.48
C ILE A 11 -14.98 3.86 -24.22
N ALA A 12 -15.33 3.09 -25.25
CA ALA A 12 -16.22 1.93 -25.09
C ALA A 12 -15.62 0.90 -24.11
N GLU A 13 -14.30 0.69 -24.17
CA GLU A 13 -13.58 -0.21 -23.28
C GLU A 13 -13.61 0.25 -21.81
N LEU A 14 -13.46 1.56 -21.55
CA LEU A 14 -13.60 2.13 -20.21
C LEU A 14 -15.02 2.08 -19.66
N ARG A 15 -16.05 1.85 -20.49
CA ARG A 15 -17.44 1.72 -20.03
C ARG A 15 -17.82 0.30 -19.66
N ARG A 16 -16.89 -0.67 -19.71
CA ARG A 16 -17.20 -2.05 -19.32
C ARG A 16 -17.63 -2.10 -17.85
N PRO A 17 -18.71 -2.85 -17.52
CA PRO A 17 -19.28 -2.86 -16.17
C PRO A 17 -18.27 -3.19 -15.06
N TRP A 18 -17.36 -4.13 -15.30
CA TRP A 18 -16.36 -4.54 -14.30
C TRP A 18 -15.28 -3.47 -14.05
N LYS A 19 -14.95 -2.66 -15.07
CA LYS A 19 -14.00 -1.54 -14.90
C LYS A 19 -14.64 -0.42 -14.12
N LEU A 20 -15.90 -0.10 -14.43
CA LEU A 20 -16.68 0.88 -13.66
C LEU A 20 -16.86 0.43 -12.20
N PHE A 21 -17.15 -0.86 -11.98
CA PHE A 21 -17.28 -1.41 -10.63
C PHE A 21 -15.97 -1.36 -9.84
N SER A 22 -14.85 -1.76 -10.45
CA SER A 22 -13.54 -1.68 -9.79
C SER A 22 -13.09 -0.24 -9.54
N PHE A 23 -13.38 0.67 -10.48
CA PHE A 23 -13.17 2.11 -10.28
C PHE A 23 -14.02 2.67 -9.14
N ALA A 24 -15.31 2.36 -9.10
CA ALA A 24 -16.20 2.79 -8.03
C ALA A 24 -15.71 2.27 -6.66
N GLY A 25 -15.27 1.00 -6.58
CA GLY A 25 -14.67 0.44 -5.36
C GLY A 25 -13.41 1.20 -4.93
N GLY A 26 -12.51 1.52 -5.87
CA GLY A 26 -11.33 2.35 -5.60
C GLY A 26 -11.70 3.76 -5.13
N MET A 27 -12.70 4.39 -5.75
CA MET A 27 -13.18 5.71 -5.37
C MET A 27 -13.80 5.74 -3.98
N VAL A 28 -14.63 4.75 -3.63
CA VAL A 28 -15.19 4.63 -2.27
C VAL A 28 -14.08 4.55 -1.23
N TRP A 29 -13.02 3.79 -1.51
CA TRP A 29 -11.86 3.69 -0.61
C TRP A 29 -11.12 5.03 -0.47
N LEU A 30 -10.88 5.73 -1.58
CA LEU A 30 -10.21 7.04 -1.57
C LEU A 30 -11.02 8.08 -0.80
N LEU A 31 -12.33 8.14 -1.03
CA LEU A 31 -13.23 9.07 -0.34
C LEU A 31 -13.37 8.73 1.14
N TYR A 32 -13.42 7.45 1.49
CA TYR A 32 -13.41 7.03 2.90
C TYR A 32 -12.14 7.53 3.60
N GLY A 33 -10.96 7.35 3.01
CA GLY A 33 -9.72 7.84 3.60
C GLY A 33 -9.69 9.36 3.77
N ALA A 34 -10.10 10.09 2.73
CA ALA A 34 -10.19 11.56 2.76
C ALA A 34 -11.11 12.08 3.89
N LEU A 35 -12.21 11.38 4.18
CA LEU A 35 -13.18 11.80 5.20
C LEU A 35 -12.79 11.40 6.63
N ASN A 36 -11.95 10.38 6.80
CA ASN A 36 -11.71 9.78 8.12
C ASN A 36 -10.29 9.99 8.67
N TYR A 37 -9.28 10.25 7.83
CA TYR A 37 -7.88 10.30 8.30
C TYR A 37 -7.33 11.71 8.50
N GLY A 38 -8.03 12.77 8.06
CA GLY A 38 -7.61 14.15 8.33
C GLY A 38 -6.21 14.51 7.80
N ILE A 39 -5.74 13.81 6.77
CA ILE A 39 -4.42 14.03 6.17
C ILE A 39 -4.47 15.34 5.37
N SER A 40 -3.50 16.24 5.61
CA SER A 40 -3.56 17.64 5.18
C SER A 40 -3.65 17.85 3.65
N ASP A 41 -3.11 16.92 2.87
CA ASP A 41 -3.09 16.95 1.41
C ASP A 41 -3.97 15.87 0.77
N TRP A 42 -4.85 15.23 1.54
CA TRP A 42 -5.77 14.21 1.03
C TRP A 42 -7.22 14.54 1.38
N ASP A 43 -7.89 15.18 0.42
CA ASP A 43 -9.30 15.53 0.51
C ASP A 43 -10.15 14.87 -0.60
N VAL A 44 -11.45 15.17 -0.57
CA VAL A 44 -12.44 14.67 -1.54
C VAL A 44 -12.15 15.19 -2.95
N GLY A 45 -11.74 16.46 -3.08
CA GLY A 45 -11.53 17.10 -4.37
C GLY A 45 -10.37 16.48 -5.13
N ILE A 46 -9.22 16.33 -4.47
CA ILE A 46 -8.05 15.69 -5.10
C ILE A 46 -8.32 14.23 -5.42
N SER A 47 -9.05 13.51 -4.55
CA SER A 47 -9.45 12.12 -4.78
C SER A 47 -10.30 11.97 -6.05
N LEU A 48 -11.28 12.84 -6.26
CA LEU A 48 -12.13 12.84 -7.46
C LEU A 48 -11.32 13.16 -8.74
N LEU A 49 -10.47 14.18 -8.68
CA LEU A 49 -9.67 14.63 -9.83
C LEU A 49 -8.62 13.59 -10.23
N MET A 50 -7.73 13.22 -9.32
CA MET A 50 -6.67 12.26 -9.61
C MET A 50 -7.23 10.86 -9.84
N GLY A 51 -8.22 10.42 -9.08
CA GLY A 51 -8.87 9.13 -9.27
C GLY A 51 -9.53 9.02 -10.65
N GLY A 52 -10.29 10.05 -11.04
CA GLY A 52 -10.93 10.13 -12.36
C GLY A 52 -9.91 10.13 -13.50
N LEU A 53 -8.88 10.97 -13.43
CA LEU A 53 -7.82 11.02 -14.44
C LEU A 53 -7.01 9.71 -14.50
N THR A 54 -6.77 9.06 -13.36
CA THR A 54 -6.13 7.74 -13.34
C THR A 54 -6.96 6.71 -14.09
N TYR A 55 -8.28 6.70 -13.92
CA TYR A 55 -9.17 5.82 -14.69
C TYR A 55 -9.11 6.06 -16.19
N LEU A 56 -9.04 7.33 -16.60
CA LEU A 56 -9.02 7.74 -18.00
C LEU A 56 -7.66 7.55 -18.68
N CYS A 57 -6.55 7.65 -17.95
CA CYS A 57 -5.22 7.75 -18.55
C CYS A 57 -4.34 6.52 -18.29
N ALA A 58 -4.46 5.88 -17.11
CA ALA A 58 -3.55 4.78 -16.73
C ALA A 58 -3.60 3.57 -17.69
N PRO A 59 -4.77 3.08 -18.12
CA PRO A 59 -4.83 1.93 -19.03
C PRO A 59 -4.19 2.23 -20.39
N TRP A 60 -4.31 3.48 -20.85
CA TRP A 60 -3.69 3.95 -22.07
C TRP A 60 -2.17 4.01 -21.91
N SER A 61 -1.66 4.66 -20.85
CA SER A 61 -0.22 4.77 -20.60
C SER A 61 0.46 3.40 -20.56
N ILE A 62 -0.08 2.45 -19.79
CA ILE A 62 0.47 1.08 -19.68
C ILE A 62 0.46 0.37 -21.03
N ARG A 63 -0.64 0.48 -21.78
CA ARG A 63 -0.76 -0.15 -23.11
C ARG A 63 0.30 0.37 -24.07
N VAL A 64 0.48 1.69 -24.14
CA VAL A 64 1.48 2.32 -25.00
C VAL A 64 2.87 1.83 -24.63
N ILE A 65 3.22 1.83 -23.33
CA ILE A 65 4.52 1.34 -22.85
C ILE A 65 4.75 -0.11 -23.26
N LEU A 66 3.81 -1.01 -22.96
CA LEU A 66 3.94 -2.44 -23.27
C LEU A 66 4.01 -2.72 -24.78
N HIS A 67 3.17 -2.05 -25.57
CA HIS A 67 3.18 -2.17 -27.02
C HIS A 67 4.51 -1.68 -27.60
N CYS A 68 5.01 -0.52 -27.14
CA CYS A 68 6.29 0.03 -27.58
C CYS A 68 7.49 -0.83 -27.19
N VAL A 69 7.52 -1.37 -25.98
CA VAL A 69 8.58 -2.30 -25.53
C VAL A 69 8.59 -3.58 -26.36
N ARG A 70 7.41 -4.14 -26.65
CA ARG A 70 7.26 -5.41 -27.37
C ARG A 70 7.54 -5.31 -28.86
N PHE A 71 6.96 -4.33 -29.54
CA PHE A 71 6.96 -4.26 -31.00
C PHE A 71 7.91 -3.21 -31.57
N ARG A 72 8.40 -2.28 -30.73
CA ARG A 72 9.33 -1.19 -31.12
C ARG A 72 8.93 -0.48 -32.43
N PRO A 73 7.68 0.00 -32.56
CA PRO A 73 7.25 0.71 -33.76
C PRO A 73 8.07 1.99 -33.99
N LYS A 74 7.92 2.60 -35.17
CA LYS A 74 8.55 3.90 -35.45
C LYS A 74 8.17 4.92 -34.36
N TYR A 75 9.18 5.63 -33.83
CA TYR A 75 9.04 6.60 -32.73
C TYR A 75 8.58 6.02 -31.38
N TRP A 76 8.83 4.74 -31.11
CA TRP A 76 8.43 4.10 -29.83
C TRP A 76 8.94 4.84 -28.57
N LEU A 77 10.14 5.44 -28.60
CA LEU A 77 10.65 6.25 -27.48
C LEU A 77 9.81 7.51 -27.23
N LEU A 78 9.35 8.18 -28.30
CA LEU A 78 8.48 9.35 -28.18
C LEU A 78 7.12 8.97 -27.59
N TRP A 79 6.57 7.81 -27.99
CA TRP A 79 5.32 7.29 -27.44
C TRP A 79 5.45 6.93 -25.96
N ILE A 80 6.55 6.26 -25.56
CA ILE A 80 6.84 6.02 -24.14
C ILE A 80 6.98 7.35 -23.40
N GLY A 81 7.78 8.29 -23.91
CA GLY A 81 7.97 9.61 -23.30
C GLY A 81 6.65 10.36 -23.11
N SER A 82 5.78 10.34 -24.12
CA SER A 82 4.44 10.96 -24.06
C SER A 82 3.55 10.28 -23.02
N SER A 83 3.55 8.94 -22.97
CA SER A 83 2.77 8.18 -22.00
C SER A 83 3.20 8.42 -20.55
N LEU A 84 4.52 8.60 -20.32
CA LEU A 84 5.11 8.93 -19.03
C LEU A 84 4.85 10.39 -18.66
N ALA A 85 4.88 11.32 -19.61
CA ALA A 85 4.53 12.71 -19.37
C ALA A 85 3.08 12.86 -18.90
N VAL A 86 2.14 12.14 -19.53
CA VAL A 86 0.74 12.08 -19.07
C VAL A 86 0.65 11.46 -17.68
N ALA A 87 1.36 10.34 -17.42
CA ALA A 87 1.37 9.72 -16.11
C ALA A 87 1.89 10.70 -15.03
N LEU A 88 3.02 11.38 -15.26
CA LEU A 88 3.58 12.37 -14.34
C LEU A 88 2.64 13.57 -14.13
N PHE A 89 1.97 14.03 -15.18
CA PHE A 89 0.95 15.06 -15.05
C PHE A 89 -0.19 14.63 -14.13
N VAL A 90 -0.72 13.42 -14.29
CA VAL A 90 -1.81 12.91 -13.43
C VAL A 90 -1.32 12.66 -12.00
N ILE A 91 -0.15 12.04 -11.83
CA ILE A 91 0.40 11.63 -10.53
C ILE A 91 0.81 12.83 -9.68
N ASP A 92 1.46 13.82 -10.27
CA ASP A 92 2.12 14.92 -9.53
C ASP A 92 1.66 16.31 -10.02
N GLY A 93 1.47 16.50 -11.32
CA GLY A 93 1.03 17.79 -11.87
C GLY A 93 -0.35 18.23 -11.36
N VAL A 94 -1.34 17.34 -11.40
CA VAL A 94 -2.70 17.60 -10.91
C VAL A 94 -2.70 17.88 -9.41
N TYR A 95 -1.96 17.06 -8.64
CA TYR A 95 -1.77 17.24 -7.21
C TYR A 95 -1.18 18.61 -6.88
N TYR A 96 -0.07 18.97 -7.52
CA TYR A 96 0.60 20.24 -7.32
C TYR A 96 -0.31 21.42 -7.66
N LEU A 97 -0.98 21.40 -8.82
CA LEU A 97 -1.87 22.46 -9.25
C LEU A 97 -3.06 22.63 -8.31
N TYR A 98 -3.70 21.52 -7.94
CA TYR A 98 -4.85 21.53 -7.04
C TYR A 98 -4.51 22.15 -5.69
N HIS A 99 -3.46 21.68 -5.02
CA HIS A 99 -3.08 22.20 -3.70
C HIS A 99 -2.49 23.61 -3.76
N THR A 100 -1.87 24.00 -4.86
CA THR A 100 -1.46 25.40 -5.09
C THR A 100 -2.68 26.33 -5.13
N ILE A 101 -3.79 25.89 -5.75
CA ILE A 101 -5.03 26.67 -5.83
C ILE A 101 -5.78 26.69 -4.49
N VAL A 102 -5.85 25.55 -3.80
CA VAL A 102 -6.60 25.44 -2.53
C VAL A 102 -5.81 25.99 -1.34
N GLY A 103 -4.48 26.04 -1.42
CA GLY A 103 -3.62 26.57 -0.35
C GLY A 103 -3.28 25.55 0.76
N ASN A 104 -3.44 24.25 0.51
CA ASN A 104 -3.11 23.21 1.48
C ASN A 104 -1.59 22.99 1.57
N GLN A 105 -1.13 22.49 2.71
CA GLN A 105 0.22 21.93 2.84
C GLN A 105 0.39 20.75 1.88
N MET A 106 1.52 20.67 1.18
CA MET A 106 1.79 19.59 0.21
C MET A 106 2.84 18.60 0.74
N LEU A 107 2.51 17.31 0.79
CA LEU A 107 3.44 16.19 0.93
C LEU A 107 3.78 15.61 -0.44
N ARG A 108 4.31 16.47 -1.32
CA ARG A 108 4.46 16.18 -2.76
C ARG A 108 5.28 14.92 -3.06
N ARG A 109 6.32 14.65 -2.27
CA ARG A 109 7.19 13.48 -2.47
C ARG A 109 6.46 12.18 -2.08
N GLU A 110 5.75 12.22 -0.97
CA GLU A 110 4.94 11.12 -0.45
C GLU A 110 3.81 10.79 -1.43
N ASN A 111 3.11 11.82 -1.93
CA ASN A 111 2.11 11.69 -2.98
C ASN A 111 2.72 11.09 -4.26
N LEU A 112 3.86 11.62 -4.75
CA LEU A 112 4.51 11.11 -5.95
C LEU A 112 4.76 9.60 -5.85
N TYR A 113 5.24 9.10 -4.71
CA TYR A 113 5.47 7.66 -4.50
C TYR A 113 4.17 6.85 -4.43
N ALA A 114 3.19 7.28 -3.63
CA ALA A 114 1.93 6.57 -3.46
C ALA A 114 1.12 6.55 -4.78
N SER A 115 0.95 7.71 -5.39
CA SER A 115 0.17 7.90 -6.62
C SER A 115 0.83 7.25 -7.84
N SER A 116 2.17 7.20 -7.91
CA SER A 116 2.85 6.40 -8.94
C SER A 116 2.47 4.92 -8.83
N ALA A 117 2.62 4.32 -7.65
CA ALA A 117 2.30 2.91 -7.45
C ALA A 117 0.84 2.61 -7.81
N LEU A 118 -0.09 3.45 -7.35
CA LEU A 118 -1.51 3.31 -7.64
C LEU A 118 -1.83 3.48 -9.14
N TYR A 119 -1.25 4.48 -9.81
CA TYR A 119 -1.48 4.74 -11.23
C TYR A 119 -1.07 3.53 -12.10
N PHE A 120 0.16 3.03 -11.91
CA PHE A 120 0.64 1.89 -12.69
C PHE A 120 -0.11 0.59 -12.35
N LEU A 121 -0.44 0.36 -11.07
CA LEU A 121 -1.25 -0.80 -10.65
C LEU A 121 -2.65 -0.77 -11.28
N ALA A 122 -3.33 0.37 -11.20
CA ALA A 122 -4.66 0.55 -11.78
C ALA A 122 -4.64 0.38 -13.30
N GLY A 123 -3.63 0.96 -13.97
CA GLY A 123 -3.42 0.78 -15.41
C GLY A 123 -3.23 -0.68 -15.81
N CYS A 124 -2.53 -1.48 -15.00
CA CYS A 124 -2.39 -2.93 -15.22
C CYS A 124 -3.72 -3.68 -15.03
N ILE A 125 -4.49 -3.36 -13.99
CA ILE A 125 -5.79 -3.98 -13.72
C ILE A 125 -6.76 -3.73 -14.90
N TRP A 126 -6.80 -2.50 -15.40
CA TRP A 126 -7.69 -2.09 -16.47
C TRP A 126 -7.13 -2.31 -17.88
N LEU A 127 -5.96 -2.95 -18.02
CA LEU A 127 -5.32 -3.21 -19.30
C LEU A 127 -6.12 -4.22 -20.16
N TYR A 128 -6.75 -5.21 -19.51
CA TYR A 128 -7.49 -6.28 -20.18
C TYR A 128 -8.67 -5.73 -21.00
N ARG A 129 -8.84 -6.17 -22.26
CA ARG A 129 -9.83 -5.64 -23.23
C ARG A 129 -11.06 -6.54 -23.44
N GLY A 130 -11.39 -7.38 -22.47
CA GLY A 130 -12.53 -8.30 -22.55
C GLY A 130 -13.51 -8.15 -21.38
N SER A 131 -14.57 -8.94 -21.42
CA SER A 131 -15.43 -9.16 -20.26
C SER A 131 -14.71 -10.01 -19.20
N LEU A 132 -15.20 -10.02 -17.95
CA LEU A 132 -14.66 -10.95 -16.94
C LEU A 132 -14.81 -12.42 -17.36
N ARG A 133 -15.82 -12.73 -18.18
CA ARG A 133 -16.02 -14.07 -18.73
C ARG A 133 -14.89 -14.41 -19.71
N ASP A 134 -14.61 -13.52 -20.66
CA ASP A 134 -13.50 -13.68 -21.61
C ASP A 134 -12.18 -13.82 -20.86
N PHE A 135 -11.98 -13.04 -19.80
CA PHE A 135 -10.77 -13.14 -18.97
C PHE A 135 -10.62 -14.54 -18.38
N VAL A 136 -11.70 -15.10 -17.84
CA VAL A 136 -11.71 -16.45 -17.27
C VAL A 136 -11.48 -17.51 -18.34
N ASP A 137 -12.04 -17.34 -19.53
CA ASP A 137 -11.92 -18.27 -20.65
C ASP A 137 -10.50 -18.24 -21.25
N ASP A 138 -9.95 -17.06 -21.53
CA ASP A 138 -8.57 -16.84 -21.95
C ASP A 138 -7.59 -17.40 -20.92
N TYR A 139 -7.84 -17.10 -19.65
CA TYR A 139 -7.06 -17.64 -18.56
C TYR A 139 -7.12 -19.17 -18.58
N ARG A 140 -8.28 -19.81 -18.71
CA ARG A 140 -8.38 -21.28 -18.77
C ARG A 140 -7.66 -21.90 -19.97
N ALA A 141 -7.53 -21.17 -21.08
CA ALA A 141 -6.94 -21.66 -22.32
C ALA A 141 -5.40 -21.67 -22.34
N LEU A 142 -4.69 -21.05 -21.36
CA LEU A 142 -3.23 -20.99 -21.41
C LEU A 142 -2.61 -22.41 -21.37
N PRO A 143 -1.67 -22.77 -22.27
CA PRO A 143 -1.10 -24.12 -22.34
C PRO A 143 -0.40 -24.57 -21.05
N ILE A 144 0.24 -23.64 -20.34
CA ILE A 144 0.91 -23.93 -19.06
C ILE A 144 -0.08 -24.49 -18.02
N LEU A 145 -1.36 -24.16 -18.15
CA LEU A 145 -2.43 -24.60 -17.27
C LEU A 145 -2.88 -26.04 -17.54
N GLN A 146 -2.39 -26.76 -18.55
CA GLN A 146 -2.87 -28.12 -18.85
C GLN A 146 -2.14 -29.25 -18.09
N SER A 147 -1.14 -28.96 -17.24
CA SER A 147 -0.41 -30.00 -16.52
C SER A 147 -1.14 -30.51 -15.25
N PRO A 148 -1.03 -31.81 -14.88
CA PRO A 148 -1.71 -32.37 -13.69
C PRO A 148 -1.23 -31.76 -12.37
N LEU A 149 0.07 -31.44 -12.27
CA LEU A 149 0.62 -30.69 -11.15
C LEU A 149 0.00 -29.29 -11.11
N LEU A 150 -0.13 -28.67 -12.28
CA LEU A 150 -0.66 -27.33 -12.39
C LEU A 150 -2.16 -27.27 -12.12
N GLU A 151 -2.92 -28.35 -12.30
CA GLU A 151 -4.33 -28.42 -11.88
C GLU A 151 -4.47 -28.33 -10.35
N LYS A 152 -3.58 -28.98 -9.59
CA LYS A 152 -3.52 -28.82 -8.13
C LYS A 152 -3.10 -27.40 -7.74
N VAL A 153 -2.09 -26.85 -8.43
CA VAL A 153 -1.64 -25.46 -8.19
C VAL A 153 -2.74 -24.47 -8.54
N LYS A 154 -3.49 -24.62 -9.64
CA LYS A 154 -4.64 -23.77 -10.00
C LYS A 154 -5.68 -23.70 -8.90
N LYS A 155 -6.00 -24.85 -8.31
CA LYS A 155 -6.95 -24.93 -7.19
C LYS A 155 -6.43 -24.14 -5.98
N LEU A 156 -5.13 -23.89 -5.88
CA LEU A 156 -4.53 -23.07 -4.82
C LEU A 156 -4.09 -21.67 -5.30
N LEU A 157 -4.06 -21.39 -6.60
CA LEU A 157 -3.37 -20.23 -7.14
C LEU A 157 -3.94 -18.92 -6.63
N GLY A 158 -5.26 -18.81 -6.53
CA GLY A 158 -5.89 -17.63 -5.94
C GLY A 158 -5.46 -17.38 -4.49
N ALA A 159 -5.31 -18.45 -3.69
CA ALA A 159 -4.79 -18.33 -2.33
C ALA A 159 -3.29 -18.00 -2.30
N ILE A 160 -2.49 -18.57 -3.21
CA ILE A 160 -1.05 -18.29 -3.32
C ILE A 160 -0.81 -16.83 -3.74
N ILE A 161 -1.48 -16.36 -4.78
CA ILE A 161 -1.37 -14.97 -5.27
C ILE A 161 -1.85 -14.01 -4.19
N GLY A 162 -3.02 -14.29 -3.60
CA GLY A 162 -3.56 -13.46 -2.52
C GLY A 162 -2.63 -13.41 -1.31
N ALA A 163 -2.09 -14.55 -0.89
CA ALA A 163 -1.13 -14.64 0.21
C ALA A 163 0.16 -13.88 -0.13
N GLY A 164 0.68 -14.03 -1.34
CA GLY A 164 1.84 -13.28 -1.83
C GLY A 164 1.60 -11.76 -1.80
N ALA A 165 0.44 -11.30 -2.26
CA ALA A 165 0.05 -9.90 -2.18
C ALA A 165 -0.05 -9.40 -0.74
N MET A 166 -0.64 -10.20 0.17
CA MET A 166 -0.71 -9.85 1.59
C MET A 166 0.67 -9.73 2.21
N LEU A 167 1.56 -10.69 1.97
CA LEU A 167 2.93 -10.63 2.48
C LEU A 167 3.68 -9.43 1.93
N LEU A 168 3.57 -9.15 0.63
CA LEU A 168 4.21 -8.00 -0.01
C LEU A 168 3.76 -6.67 0.60
N LEU A 169 2.46 -6.52 0.87
CA LEU A 169 1.89 -5.27 1.37
C LEU A 169 1.98 -5.14 2.90
N ALA A 170 1.87 -6.23 3.64
CA ALA A 170 1.76 -6.20 5.09
C ALA A 170 3.06 -6.54 5.84
N LEU A 171 4.09 -7.13 5.21
CA LEU A 171 5.38 -7.37 5.87
C LEU A 171 6.27 -6.14 6.06
N PRO A 172 6.29 -5.13 5.15
CA PRO A 172 7.12 -3.95 5.35
C PRO A 172 6.87 -3.26 6.71
N LYS A 173 7.92 -2.65 7.27
CA LYS A 173 7.82 -1.90 8.54
C LYS A 173 6.80 -0.77 8.36
N TYR A 174 5.88 -0.60 9.31
CA TYR A 174 4.80 0.40 9.32
C TYR A 174 3.60 0.12 8.41
N SER A 175 3.54 -1.05 7.74
CA SER A 175 2.44 -1.38 6.81
C SER A 175 1.52 -2.52 7.26
N GLY A 176 1.66 -2.99 8.52
CA GLY A 176 0.89 -4.11 9.06
C GLY A 176 -0.63 -3.92 9.00
N VAL A 177 -1.11 -2.68 9.07
CA VAL A 177 -2.54 -2.31 8.93
C VAL A 177 -3.15 -2.82 7.63
N SER A 178 -2.34 -2.98 6.57
CA SER A 178 -2.78 -3.57 5.30
C SER A 178 -3.39 -4.96 5.48
N MET A 179 -2.94 -5.72 6.50
CA MET A 179 -3.51 -7.03 6.85
C MET A 179 -5.00 -6.95 7.17
N MET A 180 -5.48 -5.84 7.76
CA MET A 180 -6.90 -5.66 8.08
C MET A 180 -7.77 -5.65 6.82
N GLY A 181 -7.28 -5.05 5.73
CA GLY A 181 -7.93 -5.10 4.43
C GLY A 181 -8.09 -6.53 3.91
N PHE A 182 -7.09 -7.39 4.09
CA PHE A 182 -7.20 -8.81 3.74
C PHE A 182 -8.15 -9.55 4.68
N LEU A 183 -8.08 -9.32 5.99
CA LEU A 183 -8.96 -9.98 6.97
C LEU A 183 -10.44 -9.71 6.69
N PHE A 184 -10.78 -8.51 6.22
CA PHE A 184 -12.15 -8.17 5.80
C PHE A 184 -12.71 -9.15 4.75
N PHE A 185 -11.89 -9.61 3.80
CA PHE A 185 -12.30 -10.60 2.80
C PHE A 185 -12.11 -12.04 3.28
N LEU A 186 -11.05 -12.30 4.04
CA LEU A 186 -10.70 -13.65 4.49
C LEU A 186 -11.67 -14.19 5.52
N VAL A 187 -12.16 -13.37 6.45
CA VAL A 187 -13.07 -13.84 7.50
C VAL A 187 -14.37 -14.41 6.89
N PRO A 188 -15.12 -13.69 6.02
CA PRO A 188 -16.27 -14.27 5.34
C PRO A 188 -15.93 -15.49 4.47
N LEU A 189 -14.80 -15.45 3.77
CA LEU A 189 -14.35 -16.55 2.91
C LEU A 189 -14.05 -17.83 3.71
N ASN A 190 -13.50 -17.68 4.92
CA ASN A 190 -13.23 -18.78 5.84
C ASN A 190 -14.52 -19.36 6.41
N PHE A 191 -15.49 -18.53 6.81
CA PHE A 191 -16.82 -19.01 7.22
C PHE A 191 -17.53 -19.78 6.09
N TYR A 192 -17.53 -19.23 4.87
CA TYR A 192 -18.05 -19.92 3.70
C TYR A 192 -17.31 -21.25 3.43
N SER A 193 -16.00 -21.29 3.64
CA SER A 193 -15.22 -22.50 3.48
C SER A 193 -15.57 -23.56 4.53
N ILE A 194 -15.73 -23.18 5.80
CA ILE A 194 -16.19 -24.07 6.87
C ILE A 194 -17.57 -24.63 6.53
N TYR A 195 -18.53 -23.77 6.17
CA TYR A 195 -19.86 -24.19 5.73
C TYR A 195 -19.79 -25.16 4.55
N ARG A 196 -18.96 -24.91 3.53
CA ARG A 196 -18.85 -25.85 2.39
C ARG A 196 -18.21 -27.17 2.78
N MET A 197 -17.26 -27.17 3.71
CA MET A 197 -16.60 -28.39 4.18
C MET A 197 -17.53 -29.35 4.93
N THR A 198 -18.59 -28.85 5.57
CA THR A 198 -19.56 -29.73 6.24
C THR A 198 -20.32 -30.56 5.21
N TRP A 199 -20.72 -29.98 4.08
CA TRP A 199 -21.55 -30.61 3.06
C TRP A 199 -20.78 -31.31 1.94
N LYS A 200 -19.57 -30.84 1.59
CA LYS A 200 -18.78 -31.36 0.47
C LYS A 200 -17.44 -31.94 0.92
N LYS A 201 -17.44 -33.25 1.18
CA LYS A 201 -16.29 -33.98 1.74
C LYS A 201 -15.07 -33.94 0.80
N GLU A 202 -15.32 -33.99 -0.50
CA GLU A 202 -14.31 -33.93 -1.57
C GLU A 202 -13.57 -32.59 -1.63
N GLU A 203 -14.18 -31.48 -1.19
CA GLU A 203 -13.55 -30.16 -1.16
C GLU A 203 -12.72 -29.90 0.11
N ARG A 204 -12.83 -30.75 1.14
CA ARG A 204 -12.25 -30.50 2.47
C ARG A 204 -10.75 -30.28 2.45
N LYS A 205 -10.01 -31.19 1.83
CA LYS A 205 -8.55 -31.10 1.76
C LYS A 205 -8.10 -29.80 1.12
N LEU A 206 -8.71 -29.43 -0.02
CA LEU A 206 -8.37 -28.20 -0.72
C LEU A 206 -8.67 -26.94 0.11
N ARG A 207 -9.84 -26.88 0.74
CA ARG A 207 -10.23 -25.73 1.56
C ARG A 207 -9.36 -25.61 2.80
N LEU A 208 -9.09 -26.70 3.50
CA LEU A 208 -8.15 -26.73 4.63
C LEU A 208 -6.76 -26.24 4.20
N THR A 209 -6.25 -26.68 3.05
CA THR A 209 -4.96 -26.18 2.54
C THR A 209 -4.99 -24.68 2.29
N ARG A 210 -6.05 -24.13 1.69
CA ARG A 210 -6.19 -22.68 1.49
C ARG A 210 -6.23 -21.92 2.82
N MET A 211 -7.02 -22.40 3.78
CA MET A 211 -7.11 -21.81 5.12
C MET A 211 -5.76 -21.84 5.84
N ALA A 212 -5.03 -22.95 5.73
CA ALA A 212 -3.70 -23.11 6.32
C ALA A 212 -2.68 -22.13 5.71
N ILE A 213 -2.70 -21.92 4.38
CA ILE A 213 -1.85 -20.92 3.71
C ILE A 213 -2.13 -19.53 4.29
N TRP A 214 -3.40 -19.12 4.36
CA TRP A 214 -3.77 -17.81 4.88
C TRP A 214 -3.41 -17.64 6.35
N LEU A 215 -3.68 -18.64 7.18
CA LEU A 215 -3.32 -18.63 8.60
C LEU A 215 -1.81 -18.52 8.79
N ALA A 216 -1.01 -19.28 8.03
CA ALA A 216 0.44 -19.20 8.09
C ALA A 216 0.94 -17.79 7.73
N CYS A 217 0.36 -17.15 6.71
CA CYS A 217 0.74 -15.79 6.34
C CYS A 217 0.29 -14.75 7.39
N ILE A 218 -0.88 -14.90 8.01
CA ILE A 218 -1.33 -14.02 9.12
C ILE A 218 -0.38 -14.14 10.31
N ILE A 219 -0.04 -15.37 10.71
CA ILE A 219 0.91 -15.63 11.79
C ILE A 219 2.27 -15.02 11.46
N LEU A 220 2.76 -15.20 10.23
CA LEU A 220 4.02 -14.63 9.80
C LEU A 220 4.01 -13.10 9.91
N VAL A 221 3.00 -12.42 9.35
CA VAL A 221 2.88 -10.96 9.42
C VAL A 221 2.81 -10.48 10.86
N ALA A 222 1.94 -11.07 11.69
CA ALA A 222 1.80 -10.70 13.10
C ALA A 222 3.12 -10.90 13.88
N SER A 223 3.79 -12.03 13.67
CA SER A 223 5.05 -12.36 14.36
C SER A 223 6.18 -11.43 13.92
N THR A 224 6.27 -11.11 12.63
CA THR A 224 7.25 -10.15 12.10
C THR A 224 7.01 -8.76 12.70
N HIS A 225 5.77 -8.28 12.75
CA HIS A 225 5.46 -6.98 13.34
C HIS A 225 5.69 -6.92 14.85
N TYR A 226 5.38 -8.00 15.56
CA TYR A 226 5.69 -8.13 16.99
C TYR A 226 7.19 -8.10 17.25
N TYR A 227 7.98 -8.84 16.46
CA TYR A 227 9.44 -8.79 16.51
C TYR A 227 9.98 -7.38 16.22
N MET A 228 9.52 -6.74 15.15
CA MET A 228 9.92 -5.37 14.80
C MET A 228 9.54 -4.37 15.90
N HIS A 229 8.39 -4.56 16.57
CA HIS A 229 7.97 -3.72 17.69
C HIS A 229 8.96 -3.83 18.86
N ILE A 230 9.33 -5.06 19.25
CA ILE A 230 10.33 -5.31 20.30
C ILE A 230 11.66 -4.64 19.94
N GLN A 231 12.14 -4.83 18.72
CA GLN A 231 13.42 -4.24 18.29
C GLN A 231 13.38 -2.71 18.28
N THR A 232 12.28 -2.12 17.80
CA THR A 232 12.09 -0.65 17.80
C THR A 232 12.01 -0.12 19.23
N ARG A 233 11.38 -0.86 20.14
CA ARG A 233 11.31 -0.51 21.56
C ARG A 233 12.70 -0.56 22.23
N ILE A 234 13.46 -1.63 22.03
CA ILE A 234 14.83 -1.73 22.55
C ILE A 234 15.70 -0.56 22.03
N ALA A 235 15.57 -0.21 20.75
CA ALA A 235 16.24 0.94 20.17
C ALA A 235 15.82 2.26 20.84
N ALA A 236 14.53 2.44 21.11
CA ALA A 236 14.01 3.63 21.77
C ALA A 236 14.45 3.74 23.23
N ASP A 237 14.51 2.62 23.96
CA ASP A 237 15.04 2.60 25.33
C ASP A 237 16.54 2.96 25.38
N LYS A 238 17.33 2.59 24.36
CA LYS A 238 18.73 3.04 24.23
C LYS A 238 18.84 4.56 24.06
N VAL A 239 18.05 5.15 23.15
CA VAL A 239 18.03 6.60 22.94
C VAL A 239 17.55 7.34 24.19
N ARG A 240 16.50 6.82 24.84
CA ARG A 240 16.00 7.34 26.12
C ARG A 240 17.10 7.35 27.19
N ASN A 241 17.82 6.25 27.36
CA ASN A 241 18.87 6.16 28.38
C ASN A 241 19.97 7.20 28.15
N GLU A 242 20.36 7.45 26.91
CA GLU A 242 21.31 8.51 26.55
C GLU A 242 20.78 9.92 26.88
N VAL A 243 19.49 10.18 26.63
CA VAL A 243 18.83 11.43 27.05
C VAL A 243 18.87 11.59 28.58
N LEU A 244 18.60 10.51 29.33
CA LEU A 244 18.64 10.55 30.80
C LEU A 244 20.06 10.74 31.34
N VAL A 245 21.07 10.10 30.74
CA VAL A 245 22.49 10.30 31.09
C VAL A 245 22.92 11.74 30.81
N TYR A 246 22.50 12.31 29.68
CA TYR A 246 22.76 13.72 29.36
C TYR A 246 22.15 14.63 30.43
N ARG A 247 20.87 14.41 30.77
CA ARG A 247 20.17 15.17 31.83
C ARG A 247 20.88 15.05 33.17
N GLY A 248 21.36 13.87 33.54
CA GLY A 248 22.10 13.66 34.79
C GLY A 248 23.40 14.46 34.86
N LYS A 249 24.05 14.72 33.71
CA LYS A 249 25.31 15.49 33.63
C LYS A 249 25.09 17.01 33.56
N GLN A 250 24.09 17.45 32.80
CA GLN A 250 23.88 18.88 32.49
C GLN A 250 22.75 19.51 33.32
N ASN A 251 22.01 18.71 34.08
CA ASN A 251 20.78 19.08 34.79
C ASN A 251 19.68 19.66 33.88
N THR A 252 19.83 19.51 32.56
CA THR A 252 18.88 19.93 31.53
C THR A 252 18.74 18.84 30.47
N TYR A 253 17.59 18.80 29.81
CA TYR A 253 17.40 17.93 28.65
C TYR A 253 18.16 18.45 27.42
N PRO A 254 18.63 17.57 26.51
CA PRO A 254 19.25 18.01 25.28
C PRO A 254 18.23 18.74 24.40
N MET A 255 18.65 19.79 23.69
CA MET A 255 17.74 20.53 22.79
C MET A 255 17.34 19.71 21.56
N ASP A 256 18.22 18.83 21.10
CA ASP A 256 18.00 17.91 19.99
C ASP A 256 18.80 16.61 20.18
N LEU A 257 18.64 15.65 19.25
CA LEU A 257 19.42 14.41 19.26
C LEU A 257 20.90 14.62 18.89
N ASN A 258 21.29 15.80 18.38
CA ASN A 258 22.68 16.06 17.99
C ASN A 258 23.62 16.14 19.18
N ALA A 259 23.10 16.55 20.34
CA ALA A 259 23.80 16.56 21.62
C ALA A 259 24.10 15.15 22.19
N LEU A 260 23.51 14.09 21.61
CA LEU A 260 23.75 12.70 22.00
C LEU A 260 24.90 12.07 21.21
N SER A 261 25.29 10.85 21.62
CA SER A 261 26.28 10.03 20.93
C SER A 261 25.91 9.79 19.45
N SER A 262 26.91 9.59 18.59
CA SER A 262 26.72 9.25 17.17
C SER A 262 25.87 7.99 17.00
N ASN A 263 26.08 7.00 17.85
CA ASN A 263 25.31 5.76 17.88
C ASN A 263 23.83 6.01 18.20
N ALA A 264 23.51 6.85 19.20
CA ALA A 264 22.12 7.16 19.54
C ALA A 264 21.38 7.85 18.38
N LYS A 265 22.05 8.79 17.69
CA LYS A 265 21.52 9.46 16.50
C LYS A 265 21.19 8.48 15.38
N GLU A 266 22.11 7.56 15.10
CA GLU A 266 21.94 6.56 14.04
C GLU A 266 20.79 5.60 14.36
N ILE A 267 20.74 5.11 15.61
CA ILE A 267 19.65 4.27 16.10
C ILE A 267 18.30 4.98 15.94
N ALA A 268 18.23 6.25 16.32
CA ALA A 268 17.02 7.05 16.21
C ALA A 268 16.58 7.21 14.75
N LYS A 269 17.51 7.54 13.85
CA LYS A 269 17.25 7.71 12.42
C LYS A 269 16.72 6.43 11.78
N ILE A 270 17.39 5.29 11.99
CA ILE A 270 16.99 3.99 11.42
C ILE A 270 15.59 3.58 11.90
N ASN A 271 15.26 3.88 13.16
CA ASN A 271 14.01 3.46 13.77
C ASN A 271 12.90 4.52 13.75
N ARG A 272 13.11 5.66 13.07
CA ARG A 272 12.19 6.80 13.04
C ARG A 272 11.79 7.25 14.46
N ILE A 273 12.75 7.25 15.37
CA ILE A 273 12.57 7.76 16.72
C ILE A 273 12.77 9.25 16.65
N ALA A 274 11.76 9.98 17.09
CA ALA A 274 11.76 11.43 17.08
C ALA A 274 11.82 11.96 18.51
N TYR A 275 12.51 13.09 18.65
CA TYR A 275 12.69 13.78 19.92
C TYR A 275 12.55 15.27 19.68
N PHE A 276 11.76 15.93 20.52
CA PHE A 276 11.61 17.38 20.50
C PHE A 276 11.15 17.90 21.86
N ILE A 277 11.32 19.18 22.10
CA ILE A 277 10.82 19.88 23.28
C ILE A 277 9.74 20.86 22.82
N ASN A 278 8.56 20.80 23.42
CA ASN A 278 7.48 21.76 23.20
C ASN A 278 6.90 22.23 24.53
N ASP A 279 6.78 23.54 24.74
CA ASP A 279 6.23 24.14 25.97
C ASP A 279 6.83 23.57 27.28
N LYS A 280 8.15 23.38 27.32
CA LYS A 280 8.93 22.77 28.42
C LYS A 280 8.67 21.27 28.65
N GLN A 281 7.79 20.65 27.87
CA GLN A 281 7.60 19.20 27.88
C GLN A 281 8.53 18.54 26.87
N VAL A 282 9.11 17.41 27.28
CA VAL A 282 10.06 16.65 26.47
C VAL A 282 9.34 15.47 25.87
N TYR A 283 9.41 15.35 24.55
CA TYR A 283 8.80 14.29 23.79
C TYR A 283 9.89 13.40 23.22
N LEU A 284 9.76 12.09 23.45
CA LEU A 284 10.50 11.06 22.75
C LEU A 284 9.48 10.03 22.29
N PHE A 285 9.41 9.75 21.00
CA PHE A 285 8.41 8.82 20.49
C PHE A 285 8.91 8.02 19.29
N TYR A 286 8.22 6.91 19.01
CA TYR A 286 8.43 6.11 17.81
C TYR A 286 7.09 5.60 17.27
N PRO A 287 6.95 5.44 15.94
CA PRO A 287 5.75 4.88 15.33
C PRO A 287 5.63 3.38 15.62
N ALA A 288 4.40 2.92 15.87
CA ALA A 288 4.09 1.51 15.98
C ALA A 288 4.37 0.82 14.65
N THR A 289 4.93 -0.39 14.72
CA THR A 289 5.36 -1.12 13.52
C THR A 289 4.18 -1.65 12.72
N PHE A 290 3.10 -2.04 13.41
CA PHE A 290 1.90 -2.56 12.76
C PHE A 290 1.08 -1.47 12.07
N ASN A 291 0.92 -0.30 12.70
CA ASN A 291 0.19 0.83 12.13
C ASN A 291 1.05 2.09 12.24
N GLY A 292 1.47 2.62 11.09
CA GLY A 292 2.30 3.83 11.03
C GLY A 292 1.64 5.09 11.60
N PHE A 293 0.32 5.09 11.80
CA PHE A 293 -0.45 6.18 12.41
C PHE A 293 -0.56 6.07 13.93
N ASN A 294 -0.08 4.98 14.53
CA ASN A 294 -0.04 4.86 15.99
C ASN A 294 1.38 5.14 16.46
N THR A 295 1.51 5.74 17.64
CA THR A 295 2.82 6.10 18.21
C THR A 295 2.93 5.70 19.67
N TYR A 296 4.16 5.46 20.11
CA TYR A 296 4.50 5.27 21.52
C TYR A 296 5.32 6.46 21.98
N PHE A 297 4.79 7.21 22.95
CA PHE A 297 5.47 8.34 23.58
C PHE A 297 6.10 7.91 24.90
N TYR A 298 7.31 8.39 25.18
CA TYR A 298 7.91 8.25 26.49
C TYR A 298 7.47 9.40 27.39
N ASP A 299 6.85 9.05 28.51
CA ASP A 299 6.58 9.96 29.60
C ASP A 299 7.78 9.94 30.55
N PHE A 300 8.56 11.02 30.53
CA PHE A 300 9.73 11.17 31.36
C PHE A 300 9.41 11.39 32.84
N GLU A 301 8.21 11.86 33.19
CA GLU A 301 7.79 12.04 34.58
C GLU A 301 7.33 10.72 35.19
N ALA A 302 6.47 9.99 34.46
CA ALA A 302 5.97 8.69 34.88
C ALA A 302 6.94 7.52 34.57
N ASN A 303 8.07 7.81 33.92
CA ASN A 303 9.10 6.85 33.52
C ASN A 303 8.53 5.63 32.77
N THR A 304 7.58 5.88 31.87
CA THR A 304 6.84 4.82 31.16
C THR A 304 6.52 5.23 29.73
N TRP A 305 6.31 4.23 28.88
CA TRP A 305 5.87 4.47 27.51
C TRP A 305 4.35 4.37 27.42
N ARG A 306 3.73 5.37 26.78
CA ARG A 306 2.29 5.46 26.57
C ARG A 306 1.98 5.33 25.08
N PHE A 307 0.99 4.50 24.78
CA PHE A 307 0.45 4.35 23.43
C PHE A 307 -0.51 5.51 23.12
N ARG A 308 -0.43 6.07 21.91
CA ARG A 308 -1.40 7.02 21.37
C ARG A 308 -1.78 6.63 19.94
N THR A 309 -3.04 6.84 19.61
CA THR A 309 -3.56 6.82 18.24
C THR A 309 -3.51 8.26 17.75
N ASP A 310 -2.73 8.52 16.70
CA ASP A 310 -2.70 9.83 16.04
C ASP A 310 -3.79 9.93 14.97
#